data_AF-A0A6C0BI95-F1
#
_entry.id   AF-A0A6C0BI95-F1
#
_cell.length_a   1.000
_cell.length_b   1.000
_cell.length_c   1.000
_cell.angle_alpha   90.00
_cell.angle_beta   90.00
_cell.angle_gamma   90.00
#
_symmetry.space_group_name_H-M   'P 1'
#
loop_
_entity.id
_entity.type
_entity.pdbx_description
1 polymer ?
#
loop_
_entity_poly.entity_id
_entity_poly.type
_entity_poly.pdbx_seq_one_letter_code
_entity_poly.pdbx_strand_id
1 'polypeptide(L)'
;MPDKIKAVGSKAEVYHETAKHTSGGLKKKDLMKTKAGRIVSRKKHAAGKKAIKHLRALGFIAKKGTFRLMRKSMAHSPKSKKSHRGRRTRRRGGYNEPAPTVADAASTAVTSAAGAVSNMMADKKY
;
A
#
# COMPACT_ATOMS: atom_id res chain seq x y z
N MET A 1 33.34 54.77 8.67
CA MET A 1 33.29 54.44 7.22
C MET A 1 32.48 53.17 7.07
N PRO A 2 31.47 53.08 6.19
CA PRO A 2 30.83 51.80 5.93
C PRO A 2 31.87 50.85 5.35
N ASP A 3 31.98 49.66 5.92
CA ASP A 3 32.90 48.63 5.42
C ASP A 3 32.57 48.28 3.97
N LYS A 4 33.62 48.03 3.18
CA LYS A 4 33.47 47.67 1.77
C LYS A 4 32.59 46.41 1.66
N ILE A 5 31.41 46.54 1.04
CA ILE A 5 30.47 45.44 0.83
C ILE A 5 31.15 44.34 -0.01
N LYS A 6 31.17 43.12 0.51
CA LYS A 6 31.76 41.95 -0.16
C LYS A 6 31.00 41.66 -1.46
N ALA A 7 31.71 41.34 -2.54
CA ALA A 7 31.06 40.99 -3.81
C ALA A 7 30.31 39.65 -3.70
N VAL A 8 31.01 38.62 -3.21
CA VAL A 8 30.48 37.27 -3.00
C VAL A 8 30.35 37.03 -1.49
N GLY A 9 29.21 36.47 -1.08
CA GLY A 9 28.97 36.07 0.31
C GLY A 9 28.04 34.88 0.46
N SER A 10 27.77 34.53 1.71
CA SER A 10 26.77 33.52 2.06
C SER A 10 25.34 34.03 1.80
N LYS A 11 24.36 33.12 1.75
CA LYS A 11 22.94 33.51 1.62
C LYS A 11 22.47 34.41 2.77
N ALA A 12 23.04 34.25 3.97
CA ALA A 12 22.72 35.07 5.13
C ALA A 12 23.26 36.49 4.95
N GLU A 13 24.54 36.62 4.59
CA GLU A 13 25.18 37.91 4.31
C GLU A 13 24.44 38.70 3.22
N VAL A 14 24.06 38.04 2.12
CA VAL A 14 23.29 38.68 1.03
C VAL A 14 21.89 39.10 1.49
N TYR A 15 21.25 38.35 2.38
CA TYR A 15 19.93 38.71 2.92
C TYR A 15 20.00 39.92 3.86
N HIS A 16 21.08 40.03 4.62
CA HIS A 16 21.40 41.14 5.52
C HIS A 16 22.16 42.29 4.84
N GLU A 17 22.29 42.25 3.50
CA GLU A 17 22.93 43.31 2.69
C GLU A 17 24.42 43.55 2.96
N THR A 18 25.10 42.61 3.62
CA THR A 18 26.55 42.67 3.82
C THR A 18 27.35 42.15 2.62
N ALA A 19 26.68 41.50 1.66
CA ALA A 19 27.26 41.04 0.40
C ALA A 19 26.31 41.29 -0.80
N LYS A 20 26.89 41.51 -1.99
CA LYS A 20 26.12 41.83 -3.22
C LYS A 20 25.38 40.62 -3.78
N HIS A 21 26.04 39.46 -3.84
CA HIS A 21 25.46 38.23 -4.35
C HIS A 21 26.11 36.99 -3.73
N THR A 22 25.44 35.84 -3.88
CA THR A 22 26.05 34.56 -3.50
C THR A 22 27.07 34.10 -4.56
N SER A 23 27.84 33.06 -4.27
CA SER A 23 28.72 32.42 -5.27
C SER A 23 27.96 31.96 -6.53
N GLY A 24 26.69 31.59 -6.39
CA GLY A 24 25.81 31.23 -7.51
C GLY A 24 24.99 32.38 -8.10
N GLY A 25 25.39 33.64 -7.86
CA GLY A 25 24.76 34.83 -8.45
C GLY A 25 23.38 35.20 -7.88
N LEU A 26 22.88 34.50 -6.86
CA LEU A 26 21.61 34.85 -6.21
C LEU A 26 21.73 36.19 -5.48
N LYS A 27 20.78 37.09 -5.73
CA LYS A 27 20.65 38.37 -5.02
C LYS A 27 19.60 38.26 -3.91
N LYS A 28 19.49 39.29 -3.06
CA LYS A 28 18.45 39.35 -2.00
C LYS A 28 17.04 39.12 -2.55
N LYS A 29 16.75 39.65 -3.75
CA LYS A 29 15.47 39.41 -4.45
C LYS A 29 15.24 37.93 -4.84
N ASP A 30 16.21 37.05 -4.80
CA ASP A 30 16.01 35.64 -5.13
C ASP A 30 15.93 34.76 -3.88
N LEU A 31 16.14 35.36 -2.70
CA LEU A 31 16.16 34.70 -1.41
C LEU A 31 14.89 34.98 -0.60
N MET A 32 14.58 34.07 0.31
CA MET A 32 13.48 34.19 1.26
C MET A 32 13.82 33.45 2.55
N LYS A 33 13.30 33.94 3.68
CA LYS A 33 13.40 33.28 4.98
C LYS A 33 12.22 32.33 5.15
N THR A 34 12.52 31.08 5.48
CA THR A 34 11.50 30.07 5.83
C THR A 34 11.06 30.24 7.29
N LYS A 35 9.90 29.66 7.67
CA LYS A 35 9.44 29.67 9.07
C LYS A 35 10.45 29.04 10.04
N ALA A 36 11.26 28.09 9.56
CA ALA A 36 12.36 27.48 10.32
C ALA A 36 13.64 28.35 10.38
N GLY A 37 13.57 29.61 9.94
CA GLY A 37 14.70 30.56 9.98
C GLY A 37 15.73 30.40 8.86
N ARG A 38 15.68 29.32 8.07
CA ARG A 38 16.63 29.08 6.98
C ARG A 38 16.37 30.01 5.80
N ILE A 39 17.44 30.60 5.26
CA ILE A 39 17.40 31.43 4.04
C ILE A 39 17.60 30.53 2.82
N VAL A 40 16.60 30.47 1.96
CA VAL A 40 16.56 29.60 0.78
C VAL A 40 16.22 30.40 -0.46
N SER A 41 16.54 29.88 -1.64
CA SER A 41 16.11 30.49 -2.91
C SER A 41 14.59 30.34 -3.10
N ARG A 42 13.92 31.39 -3.56
CA ARG A 42 12.48 31.37 -3.90
C ARG A 42 12.15 30.27 -4.91
N LYS A 43 12.99 30.09 -5.94
CA LYS A 43 12.81 29.09 -7.00
C LYS A 43 12.73 27.67 -6.45
N LYS A 44 13.69 27.26 -5.59
CA LYS A 44 13.67 25.91 -4.98
C LYS A 44 12.49 25.70 -4.05
N HIS A 45 12.10 26.71 -3.27
CA HIS A 45 10.93 26.61 -2.41
C HIS A 45 9.63 26.43 -3.22
N ALA A 46 9.46 27.17 -4.32
CA ALA A 46 8.33 27.02 -5.22
C ALA A 46 8.32 25.64 -5.90
N ALA A 47 9.48 25.16 -6.38
CA ALA A 47 9.62 23.83 -6.97
C ALA A 47 9.23 22.72 -5.99
N GLY A 48 9.67 22.80 -4.73
CA GLY A 48 9.31 21.84 -3.68
C GLY A 48 7.80 21.78 -3.43
N LYS A 49 7.12 22.94 -3.36
CA LYS A 49 5.66 23.01 -3.22
C LYS A 49 4.94 22.38 -4.42
N LYS A 50 5.42 22.61 -5.64
CA LYS A 50 4.85 22.00 -6.86
C LYS A 50 5.02 20.48 -6.84
N ALA A 51 6.20 19.98 -6.49
CA ALA A 51 6.47 18.54 -6.40
C ALA A 51 5.55 17.84 -5.38
N ILE A 52 5.34 18.43 -4.20
CA ILE A 52 4.45 17.86 -3.19
C ILE A 52 2.99 17.82 -3.69
N LYS A 53 2.53 18.86 -4.39
CA LYS A 53 1.18 18.87 -5.00
C LYS A 53 1.04 17.78 -6.06
N HIS A 54 2.04 17.62 -6.92
CA HIS A 54 2.06 16.59 -7.96
C HIS A 54 2.01 15.17 -7.35
N LEU A 55 2.83 14.89 -6.34
CA LEU A 55 2.80 13.59 -5.65
C LEU A 55 1.43 13.28 -5.05
N ARG A 56 0.77 14.28 -4.45
CA ARG A 56 -0.60 14.11 -3.91
C ARG A 56 -1.63 13.86 -5.02
N ALA A 57 -1.49 14.51 -6.17
CA ALA A 57 -2.36 14.29 -7.33
C ALA A 57 -2.23 12.87 -7.88
N LEU A 58 -1.01 12.33 -7.92
CA LEU A 58 -0.73 10.92 -8.24
C LEU A 58 -1.18 9.94 -7.14
N GLY A 59 -1.82 10.43 -6.07
CA GLY A 59 -2.33 9.62 -4.98
C GLY A 59 -1.27 9.20 -3.98
N PHE A 60 -0.05 9.76 -3.98
CA PHE A 60 0.95 9.47 -2.96
C PHE A 60 0.77 10.37 -1.73
N ILE A 61 0.55 9.75 -0.56
CA ILE A 61 0.42 10.45 0.72
C ILE A 61 1.47 9.91 1.69
N ALA A 62 2.30 10.81 2.21
CA ALA A 62 3.25 10.47 3.27
C ALA A 62 2.53 10.34 4.61
N LYS A 63 2.76 9.22 5.33
CA LYS A 63 2.32 9.03 6.72
C LYS A 63 3.52 9.20 7.64
N LYS A 64 3.35 9.99 8.70
CA LYS A 64 4.39 10.23 9.71
C LYS A 64 4.86 8.88 10.29
N GLY A 65 6.17 8.67 10.34
CA GLY A 65 6.80 7.45 10.86
C GLY A 65 6.90 6.28 9.87
N THR A 66 6.38 6.41 8.65
CA THR A 66 6.53 5.38 7.60
C THR A 66 7.09 6.01 6.33
N PHE A 67 8.32 5.67 5.98
CA PHE A 67 9.05 6.26 4.83
C PHE A 67 8.64 5.70 3.46
N ARG A 68 7.53 4.95 3.39
CA ARG A 68 7.02 4.34 2.15
C ARG A 68 6.05 5.29 1.44
N LEU A 69 6.20 5.41 0.13
CA LEU A 69 5.22 6.07 -0.76
C LEU A 69 3.94 5.21 -0.80
N MET A 70 2.95 5.56 0.01
CA MET A 70 1.65 4.88 0.00
C MET A 70 0.72 5.54 -1.00
N ARG A 71 0.06 4.73 -1.84
CA ARG A 71 -1.12 5.17 -2.58
C ARG A 71 -2.22 5.57 -1.59
N LYS A 72 -3.08 6.52 -1.96
CA LYS A 72 -4.10 7.14 -1.10
C LYS A 72 -5.04 6.10 -0.46
N SER A 73 -5.36 5.04 -1.19
CA SER A 73 -6.15 3.91 -0.70
C SER A 73 -5.46 3.12 0.42
N MET A 74 -4.12 3.08 0.44
CA MET A 74 -3.35 2.34 1.46
C MET A 74 -3.10 3.18 2.72
N ALA A 75 -3.15 4.51 2.63
CA ALA A 75 -2.94 5.39 3.78
C ALA A 75 -4.11 5.37 4.79
N HIS A 76 -5.34 5.07 4.34
CA HIS A 76 -6.57 5.06 5.17
C HIS A 76 -7.27 3.70 5.17
N SER A 77 -6.61 2.64 4.69
CA SER A 77 -7.17 1.30 4.78
C SER A 77 -7.40 0.95 6.26
N PRO A 78 -8.65 0.67 6.69
CA PRO A 78 -8.89 0.17 8.03
C PRO A 78 -8.11 -1.15 8.16
N LYS A 79 -7.29 -1.28 9.20
CA LYS A 79 -6.60 -2.55 9.51
C LYS A 79 -7.67 -3.64 9.46
N SER A 80 -7.54 -4.58 8.53
CA SER A 80 -8.45 -5.71 8.43
C SER A 80 -8.52 -6.37 9.81
N LYS A 81 -9.64 -6.22 10.52
CA LYS A 81 -9.87 -6.99 11.75
C LYS A 81 -9.80 -8.44 11.32
N LYS A 82 -8.78 -9.17 11.79
CA LYS A 82 -8.59 -10.57 11.46
C LYS A 82 -9.89 -11.28 11.82
N SER A 83 -10.67 -11.70 10.83
CA SER A 83 -11.91 -12.42 11.08
C SER A 83 -11.54 -13.67 11.85
N HIS A 84 -11.99 -13.79 13.10
CA HIS A 84 -12.04 -15.08 13.79
C HIS A 84 -13.09 -15.93 13.06
N ARG A 85 -12.73 -16.43 11.86
CA ARG A 85 -13.53 -17.43 11.16
C ARG A 85 -13.44 -18.67 12.03
N GLY A 86 -14.52 -18.90 12.77
CA GLY A 86 -14.63 -19.89 13.82
C GLY A 86 -14.06 -21.23 13.40
N ARG A 87 -13.30 -21.82 14.31
CA ARG A 87 -12.93 -23.24 14.28
C ARG A 87 -14.23 -24.04 14.48
N ARG A 88 -15.04 -24.15 13.43
CA ARG A 88 -16.19 -25.05 13.38
C ARG A 88 -15.59 -26.44 13.23
N THR A 89 -15.19 -27.06 14.34
CA THR A 89 -14.85 -28.47 14.39
C THR A 89 -16.11 -29.21 13.93
N ARG A 90 -16.11 -29.66 12.68
CA ARG A 90 -17.16 -30.54 12.18
C ARG A 90 -17.02 -31.82 13.00
N ARG A 91 -18.04 -32.10 13.80
CA ARG A 91 -18.32 -33.43 14.31
C ARG A 91 -18.21 -34.41 13.14
N ARG A 92 -17.22 -35.29 13.19
CA ARG A 92 -17.18 -36.55 12.45
C ARG A 92 -16.49 -37.60 13.30
N GLY A 93 -17.01 -37.76 14.52
CA GLY A 93 -16.85 -38.97 15.33
C GLY A 93 -18.17 -39.71 15.27
N GLY A 94 -18.38 -40.46 14.19
CA GLY A 94 -19.42 -41.47 14.05
C GLY A 94 -18.69 -42.80 13.94
N TYR A 95 -19.13 -43.78 14.72
CA TYR A 95 -18.51 -45.08 14.97
C TYR A 95 -17.96 -45.78 13.70
N ASN A 96 -16.77 -46.36 13.81
CA ASN A 96 -16.30 -47.37 12.87
C ASN A 96 -17.19 -48.61 13.06
N GLU A 97 -17.92 -49.00 12.02
CA GLU A 97 -18.58 -50.30 11.93
C GLU A 97 -17.56 -51.41 12.26
N PRO A 98 -17.79 -52.30 13.23
CA PRO A 98 -16.96 -53.48 13.41
C PRO A 98 -17.15 -54.45 12.24
N ALA A 99 -16.04 -55.04 11.78
CA ALA A 99 -15.95 -55.94 10.65
C ALA A 99 -17.01 -57.08 10.68
N PRO A 100 -17.46 -57.58 9.51
CA PRO A 100 -18.50 -58.60 9.44
C PRO A 100 -18.08 -59.87 10.17
N THR A 101 -18.92 -60.34 11.08
CA THR A 101 -18.82 -61.69 11.66
C THR A 101 -19.31 -62.69 10.62
N VAL A 102 -18.68 -63.86 10.58
CA VAL A 102 -18.82 -64.94 9.57
C VAL A 102 -20.18 -65.65 9.53
N ALA A 103 -21.29 -64.95 9.76
CA ALA A 103 -22.65 -65.49 9.77
C ALA A 103 -23.45 -65.23 8.47
N ASP A 104 -22.83 -64.67 7.42
CA ASP A 104 -23.43 -64.49 6.09
C ASP A 104 -23.22 -65.72 5.18
N ALA A 105 -23.80 -66.85 5.57
CA ALA A 105 -23.77 -68.07 4.76
C ALA A 105 -25.07 -68.89 4.86
N ALA A 106 -26.23 -68.28 4.64
CA ALA A 106 -27.45 -69.02 4.24
C ALA A 106 -28.60 -68.06 3.87
N SER A 107 -29.20 -68.29 2.70
CA SER A 107 -30.48 -67.74 2.21
C SER A 107 -30.47 -66.22 1.96
N THR A 108 -30.63 -65.70 0.75
CA THR A 108 -31.63 -66.04 -0.28
C THR A 108 -31.09 -65.66 -1.66
N ALA A 109 -30.98 -66.67 -2.52
CA ALA A 109 -31.09 -66.51 -3.96
C ALA A 109 -32.50 -65.98 -4.33
N VAL A 110 -32.65 -65.54 -5.58
CA VAL A 110 -33.87 -65.00 -6.23
C VAL A 110 -34.06 -63.50 -5.92
N THR A 111 -33.66 -62.58 -6.77
CA THR A 111 -34.46 -62.19 -7.94
C THR A 111 -33.61 -61.50 -9.00
N SER A 112 -33.78 -61.98 -10.22
CA SER A 112 -33.13 -61.63 -11.47
C SER A 112 -33.62 -60.33 -12.13
N ALA A 113 -32.74 -59.77 -12.96
CA ALA A 113 -33.02 -59.16 -14.27
C ALA A 113 -33.88 -57.89 -14.36
N ALA A 114 -33.21 -56.75 -14.65
CA ALA A 114 -33.60 -55.63 -15.52
C ALA A 114 -32.80 -54.41 -15.03
N GLY A 115 -31.79 -53.90 -15.71
CA GLY A 115 -31.85 -53.32 -17.05
C GLY A 115 -30.98 -52.07 -17.02
N ALA A 116 -29.78 -52.18 -17.59
CA ALA A 116 -28.86 -51.07 -17.79
C ALA A 116 -29.30 -50.27 -19.03
N VAL A 117 -29.61 -48.97 -18.88
CA VAL A 117 -29.71 -48.04 -20.01
C VAL A 117 -29.19 -46.66 -19.61
N SER A 118 -27.99 -46.36 -20.12
CA SER A 118 -27.53 -45.10 -20.71
C SER A 118 -27.34 -43.84 -19.83
N ASN A 119 -26.07 -43.57 -19.54
CA ASN A 119 -25.52 -42.21 -19.56
C ASN A 119 -25.47 -41.69 -21.00
N MET A 120 -26.09 -40.54 -21.29
CA MET A 120 -25.75 -39.73 -22.46
C MET A 120 -25.93 -38.23 -22.18
N MET A 121 -24.79 -37.57 -22.00
CA MET A 121 -24.42 -36.28 -22.61
C MET A 121 -25.54 -35.26 -22.88
N ALA A 122 -25.53 -34.16 -22.14
CA ALA A 122 -26.11 -32.90 -22.59
C ALA A 122 -25.16 -31.73 -22.27
N ASP A 123 -23.98 -31.76 -22.90
CA ASP A 123 -23.24 -30.53 -23.23
C ASP A 123 -23.84 -29.96 -24.52
N LYS A 124 -24.56 -28.84 -24.42
CA LYS A 124 -24.78 -27.93 -25.54
C LYS A 124 -24.49 -26.50 -25.10
N LYS A 125 -23.27 -26.07 -25.43
CA LYS A 125 -22.99 -24.68 -25.78
C LYS A 125 -23.84 -24.33 -27.01
N TYR A 126 -24.66 -23.30 -26.90
CA TYR A 126 -24.70 -22.15 -27.81
C TYR A 126 -25.03 -20.92 -26.97
#